data_AF-A0A9E1M0B6-F1
#
_entry.id   AF-A0A9E1M0B6-F1
#
_cell.length_a   1.000
_cell.length_b   1.000
_cell.length_c   1.000
_cell.angle_alpha   90.00
_cell.angle_beta   90.00
_cell.angle_gamma   90.00
#
_symmetry.space_group_name_H-M   'P 1'
#
loop_
_entity.id
_entity.type
_entity.pdbx_description
1 polymer ?
#
loop_
_entity_poly.entity_id
_entity_poly.type
_entity_poly.pdbx_seq_one_letter_code
_entity_poly.pdbx_strand_id
1 'polypeptide(L)'
;MDDERIRQAIIEFRPRLVVIDPIQAYLGSDSDLQIAGRARKLMRRLGMWAAGYDCAIVLIGHLNKKEGSKGLYRSLGSIDVVAAARSVLQVERDTENPDIRIVHQIKNSLAPRAENIRFSISADKGFQWLECRPQSFENQKPDRKPEFESEQQKAVYWIKHFLEKGDMSANEIYCRLDNEGVSKRVARMVKTEMGIHCYQKKRKWYWSVQPEEGAMNGSQV
;
A
#
# COMPACT_ATOMS: atom_id res chain seq x y z
N MET A 1 27.77 -12.51 1.30
CA MET A 1 26.31 -12.63 1.47
C MET A 1 25.65 -12.62 0.10
N ASP A 2 25.59 -13.81 -0.50
CA ASP A 2 24.81 -14.12 -1.70
C ASP A 2 23.49 -14.72 -1.24
N ASP A 3 22.60 -13.89 -0.70
CA ASP A 3 21.30 -14.40 -0.26
C ASP A 3 20.38 -14.61 -1.47
N GLU A 4 20.64 -15.69 -2.18
CA GLU A 4 19.87 -16.15 -3.32
C GLU A 4 18.46 -16.59 -2.91
N ARG A 5 18.18 -16.73 -1.60
CA ARG A 5 16.85 -17.10 -1.10
C ARG A 5 15.78 -16.08 -1.49
N ILE A 6 16.13 -14.79 -1.54
CA ILE A 6 15.21 -13.75 -2.03
C ILE A 6 14.88 -14.00 -3.51
N ARG A 7 15.88 -14.28 -4.35
CA ARG A 7 15.66 -14.60 -5.76
C ARG A 7 14.88 -15.90 -5.94
N GLN A 8 15.20 -16.93 -5.18
CA GLN A 8 14.49 -18.20 -5.22
C GLN A 8 13.01 -18.02 -4.85
N ALA A 9 12.72 -17.23 -3.80
CA ALA A 9 11.35 -16.88 -3.44
C ALA A 9 10.64 -16.08 -4.54
N ILE A 10 11.33 -15.14 -5.20
CA ILE A 10 10.75 -14.41 -6.34
C ILE A 10 10.41 -15.36 -7.50
N ILE A 11 11.29 -16.32 -7.80
CA ILE A 11 11.07 -17.31 -8.87
C ILE A 11 9.89 -18.23 -8.53
N GLU A 12 9.85 -18.75 -7.31
CA GLU A 12 8.86 -19.71 -6.85
C GLU A 12 7.47 -19.09 -6.72
N PHE A 13 7.37 -17.94 -6.04
CA PHE A 13 6.09 -17.31 -5.73
C PHE A 13 5.60 -16.31 -6.79
N ARG A 14 6.47 -15.89 -7.72
CA ARG A 14 6.19 -14.87 -8.75
C ARG A 14 5.44 -13.64 -8.19
N PRO A 15 5.91 -13.03 -7.08
CA PRO A 15 5.17 -11.96 -6.42
C PRO A 15 5.20 -10.67 -7.26
N ARG A 16 4.13 -9.88 -7.20
CA ARG A 16 4.15 -8.50 -7.73
C ARG A 16 4.85 -7.51 -6.78
N LEU A 17 4.96 -7.85 -5.50
CA LEU A 17 5.57 -7.04 -4.46
C LEU A 17 6.35 -7.92 -3.48
N VAL A 18 7.59 -7.54 -3.20
CA VAL A 18 8.43 -8.12 -2.14
C VAL A 18 8.67 -7.05 -1.08
N VAL A 19 8.47 -7.40 0.18
CA VAL A 19 8.76 -6.52 1.33
C VAL A 19 9.90 -7.12 2.14
N ILE A 20 10.93 -6.32 2.41
CA ILE A 20 12.08 -6.72 3.25
C ILE A 20 12.10 -5.82 4.48
N ASP A 21 11.95 -6.42 5.66
CA ASP A 21 11.86 -5.71 6.93
C ASP A 21 12.64 -6.43 8.06
N PRO A 22 13.66 -5.81 8.69
CA PRO A 22 14.35 -4.59 8.27
C PRO A 22 15.50 -4.90 7.30
N ILE A 23 15.79 -3.98 6.37
CA ILE A 23 16.92 -4.11 5.45
C ILE A 23 18.27 -4.18 6.17
N GLN A 24 18.36 -3.59 7.36
CA GLN A 24 19.56 -3.63 8.21
C GLN A 24 20.03 -5.06 8.53
N ALA A 25 19.12 -6.03 8.62
CA ALA A 25 19.48 -7.43 8.85
C ALA A 25 20.38 -8.01 7.75
N TYR A 26 20.35 -7.45 6.54
CA TYR A 26 21.17 -7.84 5.39
C TYR A 26 22.44 -7.00 5.23
N LEU A 27 22.53 -5.87 5.94
CA LEU A 27 23.67 -4.96 5.86
C LEU A 27 24.72 -5.24 6.93
N GLY A 28 24.37 -5.92 8.03
CA GLY A 28 25.28 -6.27 9.13
C GLY A 28 25.65 -5.06 10.01
N SER A 29 26.55 -5.26 10.98
CA SER A 29 26.92 -4.29 12.01
C SER A 29 28.40 -3.84 11.96
N ASP A 30 29.03 -3.86 10.78
CA ASP A 30 30.45 -3.52 10.62
C ASP A 30 30.68 -2.01 10.44
N SER A 31 31.91 -1.61 10.06
CA SER A 31 32.26 -0.23 9.77
C SER A 31 31.42 0.39 8.64
N ASP A 32 31.22 1.71 8.70
CA ASP A 32 30.36 2.47 7.77
C ASP A 32 30.72 2.24 6.28
N LEU A 33 32.02 2.16 5.95
CA LEU A 33 32.49 1.92 4.57
C LEU A 33 32.08 0.52 4.06
N GLN A 34 32.11 -0.50 4.92
CA GLN A 34 31.70 -1.86 4.55
C GLN A 34 30.18 -1.96 4.38
N ILE A 35 29.42 -1.29 5.25
CA ILE A 35 27.96 -1.17 5.12
C ILE A 35 27.58 -0.52 3.79
N ALA A 36 28.25 0.57 3.43
CA ALA A 36 28.05 1.28 2.16
C ALA A 36 28.31 0.40 0.92
N GLY A 37 29.42 -0.35 0.93
CA GLY A 37 29.73 -1.31 -0.14
C GLY A 37 28.68 -2.41 -0.28
N ARG A 38 28.23 -2.98 0.85
CA ARG A 38 27.19 -4.02 0.87
C ARG A 38 25.83 -3.48 0.42
N ALA A 39 25.46 -2.28 0.87
CA ALA A 39 24.25 -1.60 0.44
C ALA A 39 24.20 -1.45 -1.08
N ARG A 40 25.27 -0.93 -1.71
CA ARG A 40 25.32 -0.82 -3.18
C ARG A 40 25.19 -2.17 -3.87
N LYS A 41 25.89 -3.21 -3.40
CA LYS A 41 25.83 -4.56 -4.00
C LYS A 41 24.42 -5.14 -3.88
N LEU A 42 23.80 -5.01 -2.72
CA LEU A 42 22.43 -5.49 -2.45
C LEU A 42 21.42 -4.75 -3.31
N MET A 43 21.43 -3.41 -3.30
CA MET A 43 20.50 -2.58 -4.08
C MET A 43 20.60 -2.86 -5.59
N ARG A 44 21.82 -3.05 -6.11
CA ARG A 44 22.02 -3.42 -7.52
C ARG A 44 21.34 -4.74 -7.86
N ARG A 45 21.52 -5.77 -7.03
CA ARG A 45 20.89 -7.09 -7.26
C ARG A 45 19.38 -7.04 -7.16
N LEU A 46 18.86 -6.41 -6.11
CA LEU A 46 17.42 -6.23 -5.92
C LEU A 46 16.80 -5.50 -7.12
N GLY A 47 17.45 -4.43 -7.61
CA GLY A 47 17.01 -3.71 -8.81
C GLY A 47 17.00 -4.58 -10.07
N MET A 48 18.03 -5.41 -10.27
CA MET A 48 18.08 -6.36 -11.39
C MET A 48 16.97 -7.41 -11.31
N TRP A 49 16.70 -7.97 -10.13
CA TRP A 49 15.65 -8.96 -9.94
C TRP A 49 14.25 -8.35 -10.09
N ALA A 50 14.02 -7.19 -9.51
CA ALA A 50 12.78 -6.43 -9.69
C ALA A 50 12.46 -6.20 -11.17
N ALA A 51 13.46 -5.81 -11.96
CA ALA A 51 13.30 -5.61 -13.40
C ALA A 51 13.12 -6.93 -14.16
N GLY A 52 13.89 -7.96 -13.84
CA GLY A 52 13.86 -9.24 -14.56
C GLY A 52 12.61 -10.10 -14.28
N TYR A 53 12.00 -9.93 -13.10
CA TYR A 53 10.84 -10.71 -12.66
C TYR A 53 9.55 -9.87 -12.55
N ASP A 54 9.58 -8.62 -13.02
CA ASP A 54 8.45 -7.68 -13.01
C ASP A 54 7.76 -7.55 -11.64
N CYS A 55 8.56 -7.23 -10.61
CA CYS A 55 8.08 -7.05 -9.25
C CYS A 55 8.60 -5.76 -8.62
N ALA A 56 7.81 -5.15 -7.74
CA ALA A 56 8.26 -4.07 -6.87
C ALA A 56 8.96 -4.64 -5.63
N ILE A 57 9.99 -3.94 -5.15
CA ILE A 57 10.66 -4.29 -3.89
C ILE A 57 10.58 -3.08 -2.96
N VAL A 58 10.00 -3.29 -1.77
CA VAL A 58 9.89 -2.30 -0.70
C VAL A 58 10.81 -2.71 0.43
N LEU A 59 11.65 -1.77 0.85
CA LEU A 59 12.61 -1.95 1.93
C LEU A 59 12.14 -1.13 3.12
N ILE A 60 11.96 -1.79 4.26
CA ILE A 60 11.69 -1.15 5.54
C ILE A 60 13.01 -1.06 6.29
N GLY A 61 13.25 0.07 6.94
CA GLY A 61 14.34 0.13 7.89
C GLY A 61 14.19 1.24 8.90
N HIS A 62 14.85 1.01 10.03
CA HIS A 62 14.78 1.86 11.20
C HIS A 62 15.77 3.03 11.13
N LEU A 63 15.32 4.21 11.56
CA LEU A 63 16.19 5.36 11.74
C LEU A 63 17.11 5.12 12.94
N ASN A 64 18.41 5.42 12.81
CA ASN A 64 19.35 5.32 13.93
C ASN A 64 19.16 6.48 14.91
N LYS A 65 19.18 6.22 16.22
CA LYS A 65 18.95 7.22 17.30
C LYS A 65 20.07 8.26 17.50
N LYS A 66 21.04 8.42 16.59
CA LYS A 66 22.14 9.38 16.80
C LYS A 66 21.60 10.82 16.73
N GLU A 67 21.49 11.45 17.91
CA GLU A 67 21.20 12.88 18.09
C GLU A 67 22.37 13.72 17.51
N GLY A 68 22.07 14.79 16.77
CA GLY A 68 23.06 15.80 16.39
C GLY A 68 23.25 16.08 14.89
N SER A 69 22.71 15.29 13.96
CA SER A 69 22.75 15.62 12.52
C SER A 69 21.36 15.94 11.97
N LYS A 70 21.24 17.11 11.32
CA LYS A 70 20.03 17.61 10.65
C LYS A 70 19.51 16.58 9.63
N GLY A 71 18.18 16.52 9.51
CA GLY A 71 17.39 15.53 8.78
C GLY A 71 17.79 15.27 7.32
N LEU A 72 17.31 14.12 6.83
CA LEU A 72 17.53 13.42 5.54
C LEU A 72 18.53 12.26 5.59
N TYR A 73 19.63 12.36 6.35
CA TYR A 73 20.77 11.43 6.25
C TYR A 73 20.82 10.31 7.31
N ARG A 74 19.86 10.27 8.23
CA ARG A 74 19.80 9.32 9.36
C ARG A 74 19.29 7.92 8.97
N SER A 75 18.88 7.73 7.71
CA SER A 75 17.77 6.82 7.41
C SER A 75 18.07 5.33 7.46
N LEU A 76 19.29 4.85 7.19
CA LEU A 76 19.56 3.40 7.18
C LEU A 76 21.01 3.02 7.53
N GLY A 77 21.83 3.97 7.97
CA GLY A 77 23.28 3.76 8.10
C GLY A 77 24.05 3.77 6.77
N SER A 78 23.39 3.98 5.63
CA SER A 78 24.04 4.19 4.33
C SER A 78 23.21 5.06 3.39
N ILE A 79 23.82 6.15 2.91
CA ILE A 79 23.26 7.06 1.89
C ILE A 79 23.01 6.30 0.58
N ASP A 80 23.78 5.25 0.31
CA ASP A 80 23.71 4.49 -0.94
C ASP A 80 22.34 3.84 -1.15
N VAL A 81 21.63 3.46 -0.08
CA VAL A 81 20.28 2.89 -0.19
C VAL A 81 19.28 3.94 -0.69
N VAL A 82 19.29 5.13 -0.08
CA VAL A 82 18.44 6.27 -0.48
C VAL A 82 18.79 6.74 -1.90
N ALA A 83 20.08 6.76 -2.23
CA ALA A 83 20.56 7.13 -3.56
C ALA A 83 20.09 6.14 -4.64
N ALA A 84 20.06 4.84 -4.35
CA ALA A 84 19.63 3.81 -5.29
C ALA A 84 18.10 3.67 -5.44
N ALA A 85 17.32 3.97 -4.40
CA ALA A 85 15.86 3.82 -4.43
C ALA A 85 15.17 4.84 -5.35
N ARG A 86 14.08 4.44 -6.04
CA ARG A 86 13.28 5.37 -6.88
C ARG A 86 12.31 6.24 -6.07
N SER A 87 11.83 5.73 -4.94
CA SER A 87 10.95 6.43 -4.01
C SER A 87 11.46 6.19 -2.59
N VAL A 88 11.43 7.23 -1.75
CA VAL A 88 11.80 7.13 -0.34
C VAL A 88 10.76 7.87 0.48
N LEU A 89 10.11 7.13 1.38
CA LEU A 89 9.14 7.63 2.33
C LEU A 89 9.77 7.59 3.72
N GLN A 90 9.70 8.71 4.43
CA GLN A 90 10.14 8.81 5.81
C GLN A 90 8.93 8.99 6.71
N VAL A 91 8.78 8.13 7.71
CA VAL A 91 7.67 8.16 8.65
C VAL A 91 8.17 8.71 9.99
N GLU A 92 7.56 9.79 10.43
CA GLU A 92 7.84 10.43 11.72
C GLU A 92 6.60 10.42 12.62
N ARG A 93 6.81 10.61 13.92
CA ARG A 93 5.72 10.85 14.86
C ARG A 93 5.47 12.34 14.94
N ASP A 94 4.22 12.72 15.01
CA ASP A 94 3.87 14.10 15.33
C ASP A 94 4.37 14.46 16.75
N THR A 95 4.81 15.70 16.93
CA THR A 95 5.38 16.17 18.20
C THR A 95 4.35 16.40 19.28
N GLU A 96 3.11 16.71 18.90
CA GLU A 96 2.01 17.00 19.83
C GLU A 96 1.19 15.74 20.10
N ASN A 97 0.94 14.93 19.06
CA ASN A 97 0.17 13.70 19.18
C ASN A 97 0.97 12.44 18.77
N PRO A 98 1.45 11.63 19.73
CA PRO A 98 2.28 10.46 19.45
C PRO A 98 1.52 9.30 18.78
N ASP A 99 0.20 9.38 18.61
CA ASP A 99 -0.58 8.43 17.82
C ASP A 99 -0.59 8.80 16.33
N ILE A 100 -0.27 10.05 16.00
CA ILE A 100 -0.18 10.52 14.62
C ILE A 100 1.19 10.19 14.02
N ARG A 101 1.16 9.74 12.78
CA ARG A 101 2.33 9.54 11.93
C ARG A 101 2.24 10.44 10.72
N ILE A 102 3.35 11.06 10.38
CA ILE A 102 3.51 11.90 9.20
C ILE A 102 4.45 11.19 8.24
N VAL A 103 4.00 10.99 7.01
CA VAL A 103 4.79 10.41 5.92
C VAL A 103 5.28 11.54 5.04
N HIS A 104 6.60 11.70 4.98
CA HIS A 104 7.29 12.62 4.10
C HIS A 104 7.82 11.90 2.87
N GLN A 105 7.49 12.38 1.66
CA GLN A 105 8.12 11.88 0.44
C GLN A 105 9.46 12.58 0.21
N ILE A 106 10.53 11.96 0.71
CA ILE A 106 11.90 12.47 0.63
C ILE A 106 12.46 12.37 -0.79
N LYS A 107 12.07 11.32 -1.53
CA LYS A 107 12.52 11.10 -2.91
C LYS A 107 11.38 10.57 -3.76
N ASN A 108 11.29 11.10 -4.98
CA ASN A 108 10.47 10.58 -6.06
C ASN A 108 11.24 10.82 -7.37
N SER A 109 11.62 9.76 -8.07
CA SER A 109 12.31 9.85 -9.36
C SER A 109 11.36 9.79 -10.56
N LEU A 110 10.06 9.52 -10.35
CA LEU A 110 9.09 9.27 -11.42
C LEU A 110 7.97 10.31 -11.49
N ALA A 111 7.82 11.16 -10.48
CA ALA A 111 6.81 12.21 -10.42
C ALA A 111 7.27 13.33 -9.45
N PRO A 112 6.56 14.48 -9.40
CA PRO A 112 6.76 15.48 -8.36
C PRO A 112 6.64 14.88 -6.94
N ARG A 113 7.22 15.57 -5.96
CA ARG A 113 7.06 15.18 -4.55
C ARG A 113 5.62 15.46 -4.11
N ALA A 114 4.99 14.45 -3.54
CA ALA A 114 3.68 14.57 -2.93
C ALA A 114 3.73 15.37 -1.63
N GLU A 115 2.57 15.93 -1.26
CA GLU A 115 2.35 16.50 0.06
C GLU A 115 2.50 15.44 1.16
N ASN A 116 2.71 15.90 2.39
CA ASN A 116 2.81 15.01 3.54
C ASN A 116 1.48 14.31 3.77
N ILE A 117 1.54 13.00 4.04
CA ILE A 117 0.35 12.20 4.36
C ILE A 117 0.33 11.99 5.86
N ARG A 118 -0.86 12.15 6.48
CA ARG A 118 -1.05 11.92 7.92
C ARG A 118 -1.99 10.75 8.17
N PHE A 119 -1.62 9.90 9.11
CA PHE A 119 -2.49 8.84 9.64
C PHE A 119 -2.31 8.70 11.14
N SER A 120 -3.32 8.24 11.85
CA SER A 120 -3.22 7.86 13.26
C SER A 120 -3.17 6.34 13.42
N ILE A 121 -2.48 5.86 14.44
CA ILE A 121 -2.55 4.50 14.93
C ILE A 121 -2.66 4.55 16.45
N SER A 122 -3.80 4.11 16.98
CA SER A 122 -4.03 3.97 18.41
C SER A 122 -4.59 2.58 18.75
N ALA A 123 -4.47 2.17 20.02
CA ALA A 123 -4.90 0.85 20.46
C ALA A 123 -6.43 0.67 20.40
N ASP A 124 -7.18 1.76 20.57
CA ASP A 124 -8.65 1.79 20.59
C ASP A 124 -9.27 1.88 19.18
N LYS A 125 -8.70 2.69 18.29
CA LYS A 125 -9.26 2.97 16.95
C LYS A 125 -8.52 2.27 15.82
N GLY A 126 -7.37 1.68 16.08
CA GLY A 126 -6.51 1.09 15.06
C GLY A 126 -5.96 2.16 14.11
N PHE A 127 -5.75 1.80 12.85
CA PHE A 127 -5.22 2.68 11.82
C PHE A 127 -6.32 3.56 11.20
N GLN A 128 -6.10 4.87 11.10
CA GLN A 128 -7.01 5.80 10.42
C GLN A 128 -6.25 6.83 9.56
N TRP A 129 -6.72 7.10 8.35
CA TRP A 129 -6.21 8.23 7.56
C TRP A 129 -6.75 9.55 8.13
N LEU A 130 -5.86 10.52 8.34
CA LEU A 130 -6.25 11.87 8.80
C LEU A 130 -6.26 12.85 7.64
N GLU A 131 -5.17 12.87 6.88
CA GLU A 131 -5.01 13.73 5.72
C GLU A 131 -4.31 12.94 4.62
N CYS A 132 -5.10 12.48 3.66
CA CYS A 132 -4.62 11.93 2.40
C CYS A 132 -5.34 12.71 1.30
N ARG A 133 -4.75 13.83 0.88
CA ARG A 133 -5.16 14.46 -0.39
C ARG A 133 -4.30 13.80 -1.45
N PRO A 134 -4.84 12.89 -2.28
CA PRO A 134 -4.12 12.52 -3.49
C PRO A 134 -3.85 13.83 -4.22
N GLN A 135 -2.57 14.15 -4.46
CA GLN A 135 -2.22 15.10 -5.50
C GLN A 135 -2.87 14.53 -6.75
N SER A 136 -4.00 15.09 -7.14
CA SER A 136 -4.55 14.90 -8.47
C SER A 136 -3.37 15.13 -9.40
N PHE A 137 -3.01 14.13 -10.21
CA PHE A 137 -2.17 14.38 -11.36
C PHE A 137 -2.95 15.38 -12.22
N GLU A 138 -2.72 16.66 -11.98
CA GLU A 138 -3.27 17.79 -12.73
C GLU A 138 -2.65 17.72 -14.12
N ASN A 139 -3.22 16.85 -14.95
CA ASN A 139 -3.18 16.88 -16.40
C ASN A 139 -4.40 16.16 -17.03
N GLN A 140 -5.43 15.89 -16.23
CA GLN A 140 -6.78 15.64 -16.74
C GLN A 140 -7.65 16.74 -16.18
N LYS A 141 -8.40 17.42 -17.06
CA LYS A 141 -9.39 18.43 -16.71
C LYS A 141 -10.17 17.99 -15.47
N PRO A 142 -10.46 18.86 -14.50
CA PRO A 142 -11.19 18.46 -13.32
C PRO A 142 -12.57 17.98 -13.75
N ASP A 143 -12.77 16.67 -13.82
CA ASP A 143 -14.10 16.12 -13.68
C ASP A 143 -14.57 16.59 -12.31
N ARG A 144 -15.61 17.43 -12.31
CA ARG A 144 -16.33 17.84 -11.10
C ARG A 144 -16.45 16.60 -10.22
N LYS A 145 -15.98 16.68 -8.96
CA LYS A 145 -16.35 15.67 -7.97
C LYS A 145 -17.87 15.50 -8.06
N PRO A 146 -18.39 14.29 -8.27
CA PRO A 146 -19.83 14.10 -8.32
C PRO A 146 -20.40 14.56 -6.97
N GLU A 147 -21.24 15.60 -7.02
CA GLU A 147 -22.04 15.99 -5.89
C GLU A 147 -23.18 14.98 -5.77
N PHE A 148 -23.36 14.46 -4.56
CA PHE A 148 -24.44 13.51 -4.26
C PHE A 148 -25.41 14.20 -3.32
N GLU A 149 -26.69 14.16 -3.65
CA GLU A 149 -27.76 14.72 -2.83
C GLU A 149 -28.08 13.81 -1.62
N SER A 150 -27.64 12.55 -1.67
CA SER A 150 -27.85 11.58 -0.59
C SER A 150 -26.70 10.57 -0.44
N GLU A 151 -26.58 10.03 0.76
CA GLU A 151 -25.68 8.92 1.08
C GLU A 151 -25.96 7.68 0.22
N GLN A 152 -27.23 7.48 -0.17
CA GLN A 152 -27.67 6.39 -1.05
C GLN A 152 -27.12 6.53 -2.46
N GLN A 153 -27.22 7.72 -3.07
CA GLN A 153 -26.63 7.99 -4.38
C GLN A 153 -25.12 7.80 -4.37
N LYS A 154 -24.46 8.27 -3.29
CA LYS A 154 -23.02 8.10 -3.09
C LYS A 154 -22.64 6.62 -3.01
N ALA A 155 -23.41 5.82 -2.27
CA ALA A 155 -23.22 4.38 -2.16
C ALA A 155 -23.39 3.66 -3.51
N VAL A 156 -24.43 3.99 -4.29
CA VAL A 156 -24.66 3.41 -5.62
C VAL A 156 -23.48 3.67 -6.54
N TYR A 157 -23.02 4.92 -6.59
CA TYR A 157 -21.89 5.33 -7.41
C TYR A 157 -20.62 4.53 -7.06
N TRP A 158 -20.25 4.53 -5.77
CA TRP A 158 -19.01 3.88 -5.34
C TRP A 158 -19.06 2.35 -5.44
N ILE A 159 -20.21 1.72 -5.17
CA ILE A 159 -20.36 0.26 -5.34
C ILE A 159 -20.17 -0.13 -6.81
N LYS A 160 -20.75 0.62 -7.76
CA LYS A 160 -20.50 0.39 -9.20
C LYS A 160 -19.03 0.56 -9.52
N HIS A 161 -18.44 1.70 -9.11
CA HIS A 161 -17.06 2.02 -9.40
C HIS A 161 -16.06 0.99 -8.85
N PHE A 162 -16.30 0.45 -7.65
CA PHE A 162 -15.43 -0.57 -7.07
C PHE A 162 -15.52 -1.91 -7.79
N LEU A 163 -16.69 -2.26 -8.31
CA LEU A 163 -16.93 -3.53 -9.01
C LEU A 163 -16.64 -3.47 -10.52
N GLU A 164 -16.36 -2.28 -11.09
CA GLU A 164 -15.94 -2.12 -12.49
C GLU A 164 -14.69 -2.94 -12.85
N LYS A 165 -13.78 -3.13 -11.88
CA LYS A 165 -12.53 -3.88 -12.06
C LYS A 165 -12.64 -5.36 -11.65
N GLY A 166 -13.87 -5.83 -11.40
CA GLY A 166 -14.18 -7.18 -10.98
C GLY A 166 -14.51 -7.30 -9.49
N ASP A 167 -14.65 -8.54 -9.04
CA ASP A 167 -15.14 -8.86 -7.71
C ASP A 167 -14.21 -8.35 -6.60
N MET A 168 -14.81 -7.79 -5.56
CA MET A 168 -14.09 -7.24 -4.41
C MET A 168 -14.59 -7.84 -3.11
N SER A 169 -13.69 -7.99 -2.13
CA SER A 169 -14.07 -8.56 -0.85
C SER A 169 -15.05 -7.64 -0.11
N ALA A 170 -16.05 -8.22 0.56
CA ALA A 170 -17.08 -7.47 1.28
C ALA A 170 -16.46 -6.51 2.32
N ASN A 171 -15.42 -6.96 3.04
CA ASN A 171 -14.71 -6.13 4.02
C ASN A 171 -14.05 -4.92 3.37
N GLU A 172 -13.41 -5.09 2.21
CA GLU A 172 -12.76 -4.00 1.50
C GLU A 172 -13.77 -2.98 0.98
N ILE A 173 -14.90 -3.43 0.43
CA ILE A 173 -15.98 -2.53 -0.02
C ILE A 173 -16.51 -1.72 1.16
N TYR A 174 -16.79 -2.36 2.31
CA TYR A 174 -17.26 -1.64 3.49
C TYR A 174 -16.24 -0.60 3.99
N CYS A 175 -14.94 -0.93 4.01
CA CYS A 175 -13.91 0.04 4.40
C CYS A 175 -13.83 1.22 3.43
N ARG A 176 -13.93 0.97 2.12
CA ARG A 176 -13.88 2.05 1.12
C ARG A 176 -15.13 2.94 1.17
N LEU A 177 -16.30 2.36 1.39
CA LEU A 177 -17.55 3.11 1.57
C LEU A 177 -17.53 3.96 2.84
N ASP A 178 -16.98 3.43 3.93
CA ASP A 178 -16.85 4.16 5.21
C ASP A 178 -15.90 5.37 5.07
N ASN A 179 -14.78 5.23 4.34
CA ASN A 179 -13.90 6.34 3.99
C ASN A 179 -14.61 7.44 3.16
N GLU A 180 -15.64 7.05 2.43
CA GLU A 180 -16.50 7.93 1.65
C GLU A 180 -17.71 8.43 2.47
N GLY A 181 -17.78 8.16 3.78
CA GLY A 181 -18.87 8.59 4.65
C GLY A 181 -20.19 7.84 4.41
N VAL A 182 -20.15 6.66 3.81
CA VAL A 182 -21.30 5.79 3.62
C VAL A 182 -21.35 4.74 4.73
N SER A 183 -22.42 4.79 5.52
CA SER A 183 -22.70 3.86 6.60
C SER A 183 -22.94 2.43 6.10
N LYS A 184 -22.58 1.46 6.95
CA LYS A 184 -22.85 0.03 6.67
C LYS A 184 -24.33 -0.28 6.43
N ARG A 185 -25.24 0.49 7.05
CA ARG A 185 -26.68 0.36 6.85
C ARG A 185 -27.06 0.69 5.41
N VAL A 186 -26.63 1.86 4.91
CA VAL A 186 -26.90 2.29 3.53
C VAL A 186 -26.22 1.37 2.53
N ALA A 187 -24.97 0.97 2.79
CA ALA A 187 -24.26 0.02 1.94
C ALA A 187 -25.00 -1.33 1.77
N ARG A 188 -25.58 -1.88 2.84
CA ARG A 188 -26.36 -3.14 2.78
C ARG A 188 -27.66 -2.99 2.00
N MET A 189 -28.36 -1.89 2.23
CA MET A 189 -29.62 -1.57 1.54
C MET A 189 -29.36 -1.41 0.03
N VAL A 190 -28.41 -0.57 -0.35
CA VAL A 190 -28.04 -0.33 -1.76
C VAL A 190 -27.51 -1.59 -2.43
N LYS A 191 -26.68 -2.39 -1.74
CA LYS A 191 -26.25 -3.70 -2.24
C LYS A 191 -27.45 -4.59 -2.61
N THR A 192 -28.47 -4.61 -1.76
CA THR A 192 -29.69 -5.42 -1.98
C THR A 192 -30.49 -4.88 -3.14
N GLU A 193 -30.71 -3.55 -3.20
CA GLU A 193 -31.41 -2.87 -4.29
C GLU A 193 -30.73 -3.04 -5.65
N MET A 194 -29.39 -3.03 -5.67
CA MET A 194 -28.59 -3.22 -6.87
C MET A 194 -28.46 -4.68 -7.30
N GLY A 195 -29.00 -5.64 -6.53
CA GLY A 195 -28.88 -7.06 -6.85
C GLY A 195 -27.43 -7.58 -6.80
N ILE A 196 -26.56 -6.96 -6.00
CA ILE A 196 -25.15 -7.38 -5.91
C ILE A 196 -25.05 -8.76 -5.25
N HIS A 197 -24.52 -9.71 -6.00
CA HIS A 197 -24.36 -11.10 -5.57
C HIS A 197 -23.26 -11.21 -4.53
N CYS A 198 -23.44 -12.15 -3.60
CA CYS A 198 -22.44 -12.48 -2.59
C CYS A 198 -22.11 -13.95 -2.63
N TYR A 199 -20.82 -14.24 -2.76
CA TYR A 199 -20.31 -15.60 -2.75
C TYR A 199 -19.09 -15.69 -1.83
N GLN A 200 -18.76 -16.92 -1.44
CA GLN A 200 -17.63 -17.20 -0.56
C GLN A 200 -16.52 -17.90 -1.33
N LYS A 201 -15.32 -17.33 -1.32
CA LYS A 201 -14.11 -17.91 -1.93
C LYS A 201 -12.99 -17.91 -0.90
N LYS A 202 -12.39 -19.09 -0.65
CA LYS A 202 -11.30 -19.27 0.32
C LYS A 202 -11.61 -18.64 1.70
N ARG A 203 -12.82 -18.88 2.23
CA ARG A 203 -13.35 -18.36 3.51
C ARG A 203 -13.54 -16.84 3.58
N LYS A 204 -13.46 -16.11 2.47
CA LYS A 204 -13.78 -14.66 2.39
C LYS A 204 -15.02 -14.43 1.55
N TRP A 205 -15.84 -13.46 1.95
CA TRP A 205 -17.02 -13.03 1.21
C TRP A 205 -16.64 -12.00 0.16
N TYR A 206 -17.18 -12.15 -1.05
CA TYR A 206 -16.98 -11.26 -2.19
C TYR A 206 -18.32 -10.72 -2.68
N TRP A 207 -18.29 -9.52 -3.24
CA TRP A 207 -19.41 -8.94 -3.96
C TRP A 207 -19.12 -9.00 -5.45
N SER A 208 -20.13 -9.37 -6.25
CA SER A 208 -20.05 -9.41 -7.71
C SER A 208 -21.27 -8.80 -8.35
N VAL A 209 -21.07 -8.21 -9.53
CA VAL A 209 -22.13 -7.78 -10.44
C VAL A 209 -22.65 -8.93 -11.33
N GLN A 210 -21.93 -10.06 -11.41
CA GLN A 210 -22.34 -11.22 -12.19
C GLN A 210 -22.88 -12.33 -11.27
N PRO A 211 -23.95 -13.04 -11.66
CA PRO A 211 -24.32 -14.30 -11.04
C PRO A 211 -23.21 -15.34 -11.30
N GLU A 212 -22.99 -16.26 -10.37
CA GLU A 212 -22.00 -17.34 -10.55
C GLU A 212 -22.28 -18.17 -11.82
N GLU A 213 -21.40 -18.09 -12.82
CA GLU A 213 -21.30 -19.12 -13.85
C GLU A 213 -20.57 -20.34 -13.27
N GLY A 214 -21.32 -21.41 -12.99
CA GLY A 214 -20.82 -22.78 -13.08
C GLY A 214 -20.30 -23.43 -11.80
N ALA A 215 -21.17 -23.71 -10.84
CA ALA A 215 -21.08 -24.96 -10.08
C ALA A 215 -21.75 -26.08 -10.91
N MET A 216 -21.07 -26.57 -11.96
CA MET A 216 -21.49 -27.78 -12.66
C MET A 216 -21.37 -28.97 -11.70
N ASN A 217 -22.54 -29.54 -11.39
CA ASN A 217 -22.73 -30.75 -10.59
C ASN A 217 -21.79 -31.89 -11.04
N GLY A 218 -20.82 -32.24 -10.20
CA GLY A 218 -20.21 -33.55 -10.22
C GLY A 218 -21.16 -34.57 -9.60
N SER A 219 -22.16 -35.03 -10.34
CA SER A 219 -22.79 -36.32 -10.08
C SER A 219 -21.91 -37.39 -10.72
N GLN A 220 -21.12 -38.09 -9.91
CA GLN A 220 -20.54 -39.37 -10.33
C GLN A 220 -21.55 -40.47 -10.01
N VAL A 221 -22.01 -41.12 -11.09
CA VAL A 221 -22.41 -42.53 -11.08
C VAL A 221 -21.15 -43.37 -10.90
#